data_AF-A0A1M7UW49-F1
#
_entry.id   AF-A0A1M7UW49-F1
#
_cell.length_a   1.000
_cell.length_b   1.000
_cell.length_c   1.000
_cell.angle_alpha   90.00
_cell.angle_beta   90.00
_cell.angle_gamma   90.00
#
_symmetry.space_group_name_H-M   'P 1'
#
loop_
_entity.id
_entity.type
_entity.pdbx_description
1 polymer ?
#
loop_
_entity_poly.entity_id
_entity_poly.type
_entity_poly.pdbx_seq_one_letter_code
_entity_poly.pdbx_strand_id
1 'polypeptide(L)'
;MWAVTAAVLTLAACGGGELDRPSTEACDAVAAWIEVGSPADQRAQVTEQAGDLLGQSDSTPLTDPYERFRDTREDDLDYAAVVEAGANFLRACIDHGWAPAEG
;
A
#
# COMPACT_ATOMS: atom_id res chain seq x y z
N MET A 1 35.89 -8.71 -4.44
CA MET A 1 35.19 -9.48 -3.40
C MET A 1 34.90 -8.51 -2.26
N TRP A 2 33.68 -7.99 -2.19
CA TRP A 2 33.21 -7.21 -1.04
C TRP A 2 31.86 -7.77 -0.64
N ALA A 3 31.87 -8.46 0.50
CA ALA A 3 30.71 -9.01 1.15
C ALA A 3 29.85 -7.85 1.65
N VAL A 4 28.60 -7.79 1.23
CA VAL A 4 27.60 -6.94 1.88
C VAL A 4 26.63 -7.87 2.59
N THR A 5 26.75 -7.81 3.90
CA THR A 5 26.04 -8.54 4.94
C THR A 5 24.54 -8.55 4.71
N ALA A 6 23.96 -9.75 4.67
CA ALA A 6 22.55 -9.98 4.87
C ALA A 6 22.16 -9.46 6.27
N ALA A 7 21.48 -8.31 6.31
CA ALA A 7 20.86 -7.81 7.53
C ALA A 7 19.42 -8.33 7.57
N VAL A 8 19.25 -9.48 8.21
CA VAL A 8 17.93 -9.93 8.68
C VAL A 8 17.58 -9.06 9.88
N LEU A 9 16.71 -8.07 9.68
CA LEU A 9 16.13 -7.27 10.76
C LEU A 9 14.74 -7.81 11.06
N THR A 10 14.71 -8.80 11.94
CA THR A 10 13.54 -9.18 12.74
C THR A 10 13.24 -8.05 13.73
N LEU A 11 12.38 -7.11 13.35
CA LEU A 11 11.81 -6.13 14.26
C LEU A 11 10.40 -6.59 14.64
N ALA A 12 10.28 -6.97 15.91
CA ALA A 12 9.04 -7.37 16.53
C ALA A 12 8.02 -6.21 16.52
N ALA A 13 7.02 -6.31 15.65
CA ALA A 13 5.80 -5.50 15.73
C ALA A 13 4.91 -6.08 16.84
N CYS A 14 5.05 -5.56 18.06
CA CYS A 14 4.15 -5.89 19.16
C CYS A 14 3.04 -4.83 19.22
N GLY A 15 1.98 -5.02 18.42
CA GLY A 15 0.76 -4.21 18.52
C GLY A 15 -0.04 -4.15 17.22
N GLY A 16 -1.09 -4.99 17.12
CA GLY A 16 -1.97 -5.07 15.95
C GLY A 16 -1.50 -6.16 14.99
N GLY A 17 -2.40 -7.05 14.57
CA GLY A 17 -2.04 -8.24 13.80
C GLY A 17 -1.20 -7.90 12.58
N GLU A 18 -0.06 -8.58 12.43
CA GLU A 18 0.86 -8.41 11.31
C GLU A 18 0.09 -8.65 10.00
N LEU A 19 0.09 -7.66 9.10
CA LEU A 19 -0.46 -7.86 7.76
C LEU A 19 0.28 -9.01 7.10
N ASP A 20 -0.48 -9.88 6.45
CA ASP A 20 0.11 -10.92 5.63
C ASP A 20 0.92 -10.33 4.47
N ARG A 21 1.75 -11.18 3.87
CA ARG A 21 2.63 -10.80 2.77
C ARG A 21 1.90 -10.11 1.61
N PRO A 22 0.80 -10.66 1.04
CA PRO A 22 0.10 -9.97 -0.04
C PRO A 22 -0.40 -8.58 0.36
N SER A 23 -0.97 -8.45 1.55
CA SER A 23 -1.41 -7.14 2.07
C SER A 23 -0.27 -6.13 2.20
N THR A 24 0.89 -6.58 2.70
CA THR A 24 2.10 -5.77 2.79
C THR A 24 2.56 -5.30 1.42
N GLU A 25 2.63 -6.21 0.44
CA GLU A 25 3.02 -5.89 -0.94
C GLU A 25 2.04 -4.91 -1.61
N ALA A 26 0.74 -4.98 -1.28
CA ALA A 26 -0.26 -4.04 -1.77
C ALA A 26 -0.04 -2.64 -1.20
N CYS A 27 0.24 -2.54 0.10
CA CYS A 27 0.58 -1.28 0.76
C CYS A 27 1.87 -0.68 0.17
N ASP A 28 2.90 -1.49 -0.07
CA ASP A 28 4.16 -1.06 -0.69
C ASP A 28 3.95 -0.50 -2.11
N ALA A 29 3.12 -1.16 -2.93
CA ALA A 29 2.83 -0.72 -4.29
C ALA A 29 2.16 0.67 -4.32
N VAL A 30 1.18 0.90 -3.44
CA VAL A 30 0.51 2.21 -3.33
C VAL A 30 1.45 3.27 -2.74
N ALA A 31 2.28 2.91 -1.76
CA ALA A 31 3.27 3.81 -1.18
C ALA A 31 4.28 4.29 -2.23
N ALA A 32 4.88 3.36 -2.98
CA ALA A 32 5.84 3.70 -4.04
C ALA A 32 5.21 4.62 -5.09
N TRP A 33 3.95 4.37 -5.47
CA TRP A 33 3.22 5.24 -6.40
C TRP A 33 3.05 6.67 -5.87
N ILE A 34 2.73 6.84 -4.58
CA ILE A 34 2.64 8.17 -3.95
C ILE A 34 4.01 8.84 -3.87
N GLU A 35 5.06 8.10 -3.51
CA GLU A 35 6.42 8.63 -3.37
C GLU A 35 6.99 9.18 -4.68
N VAL A 36 6.67 8.55 -5.81
CA VAL A 36 7.08 9.05 -7.14
C VAL A 36 6.18 10.18 -7.67
N GLY A 37 5.25 10.68 -6.84
CA GLY A 37 4.37 11.80 -7.19
C GLY A 37 3.08 11.39 -7.88
N SER A 38 2.57 10.18 -7.62
CA SER A 38 1.26 9.69 -8.09
C SER A 38 0.99 9.89 -9.59
N PRO A 39 1.85 9.41 -10.50
CA PRO A 39 1.64 9.60 -11.94
C PRO A 39 0.33 8.94 -12.39
N ALA A 40 -0.50 9.71 -13.11
CA ALA A 40 -1.82 9.28 -13.57
C ALA A 40 -1.76 8.03 -14.47
N ASP A 41 -0.79 7.96 -15.39
CA ASP A 41 -0.63 6.82 -16.31
C ASP A 41 -0.36 5.48 -15.60
N GLN A 42 0.15 5.50 -14.36
CA GLN A 42 0.44 4.28 -13.59
C GLN A 42 -0.67 3.91 -12.61
N ARG A 43 -1.63 4.81 -12.37
CA ARG A 43 -2.65 4.63 -11.34
C ARG A 43 -3.48 3.38 -11.57
N ALA A 44 -3.99 3.17 -12.79
CA ALA A 44 -4.80 2.00 -13.11
C ALA A 44 -4.04 0.69 -12.85
N GLN A 45 -2.75 0.64 -13.19
CA GLN A 45 -1.88 -0.50 -12.94
C GLN A 45 -1.68 -0.74 -11.43
N VAL A 46 -1.38 0.32 -10.66
CA VAL A 46 -1.15 0.22 -9.21
C VAL A 46 -2.42 -0.23 -8.49
N THR A 47 -3.58 0.32 -8.88
CA THR A 47 -4.86 -0.10 -8.33
C THR A 47 -5.16 -1.56 -8.65
N GLU A 48 -4.97 -2.01 -9.90
CA GLU A 48 -5.15 -3.42 -10.28
C GLU A 48 -4.23 -4.35 -9.47
N GLN A 49 -2.93 -4.04 -9.43
CA GLN A 49 -1.94 -4.79 -8.67
C GLN A 49 -2.30 -4.91 -7.18
N ALA A 50 -2.68 -3.80 -6.54
CA ALA A 50 -3.09 -3.80 -5.14
C ALA A 50 -4.35 -4.66 -4.93
N GLY A 51 -5.31 -4.62 -5.87
CA GLY A 51 -6.50 -5.47 -5.85
C GLY A 51 -6.20 -6.95 -5.97
N ASP A 52 -5.32 -7.35 -6.89
CA ASP A 52 -4.90 -8.74 -7.06
C ASP A 52 -4.20 -9.27 -5.80
N LEU A 53 -3.34 -8.45 -5.18
CA LEU A 53 -2.65 -8.81 -3.94
C LEU A 53 -3.62 -8.94 -2.77
N LEU A 54 -4.53 -7.98 -2.59
CA LEU A 54 -5.55 -8.04 -1.54
C LEU A 54 -6.55 -9.19 -1.77
N GLY A 55 -6.83 -9.57 -3.02
CA GLY A 55 -7.65 -10.74 -3.35
C GLY A 55 -6.98 -12.08 -3.02
N GLN A 56 -5.65 -12.10 -2.87
CA GLN A 56 -4.88 -13.26 -2.38
C GLN A 56 -4.74 -13.27 -0.85
N SER A 57 -5.20 -12.21 -0.19
CA SER A 57 -5.14 -12.04 1.25
C SER A 57 -6.46 -12.39 1.92
N ASP A 58 -6.40 -13.03 3.08
CA ASP A 58 -7.55 -13.18 3.97
C ASP A 58 -7.80 -11.91 4.82
N SER A 59 -6.93 -10.89 4.70
CA SER A 59 -7.04 -9.62 5.43
C SER A 59 -8.21 -8.77 4.93
N THR A 60 -9.34 -9.00 5.58
CA THR A 60 -10.55 -8.17 5.50
C THR A 60 -10.39 -6.69 5.87
N PRO A 61 -9.46 -6.25 6.76
CA PRO A 61 -9.43 -4.84 7.18
C PRO A 61 -9.03 -3.85 6.07
N LEU A 62 -8.32 -4.30 5.03
CA LEU A 62 -7.85 -3.44 3.96
C LEU A 62 -8.79 -3.38 2.75
N THR A 63 -9.80 -4.24 2.67
CA THR A 63 -10.72 -4.31 1.52
C THR A 63 -11.52 -3.02 1.35
N ASP A 64 -12.19 -2.54 2.39
CA ASP A 64 -12.99 -1.31 2.36
C ASP A 64 -12.18 -0.04 2.03
N PRO A 65 -11.01 0.22 2.67
CA PRO A 65 -10.19 1.37 2.28
C PRO A 65 -9.62 1.24 0.86
N TYR A 66 -9.28 0.02 0.41
CA TYR A 66 -8.86 -0.21 -0.97
C TYR A 66 -9.99 0.06 -1.98
N GLU A 67 -11.22 -0.40 -1.71
CA GLU A 67 -12.37 -0.15 -2.59
C GLU A 67 -12.64 1.35 -2.74
N ARG A 68 -12.56 2.11 -1.64
CA ARG A 68 -12.67 3.59 -1.72
C ARG A 68 -11.56 4.20 -2.58
N PHE A 69 -10.32 3.75 -2.42
CA PHE A 69 -9.21 4.21 -3.25
C PHE A 69 -9.43 3.88 -4.74
N ARG A 70 -9.83 2.64 -5.06
CA ARG A 70 -10.13 2.19 -6.42
C ARG A 70 -11.24 3.01 -7.07
N ASP A 71 -12.32 3.25 -6.33
CA ASP A 71 -13.53 3.87 -6.85
C ASP A 71 -13.42 5.41 -6.95
N THR A 72 -12.39 6.02 -6.36
CA THR A 72 -12.08 7.46 -6.48
C THR A 72 -11.54 7.77 -7.87
N ARG A 73 -12.38 7.93 -8.90
CA ARG A 73 -11.93 8.15 -10.29
C ARG A 73 -11.46 9.60 -10.52
N GLU A 74 -10.36 9.77 -11.27
CA GLU A 74 -9.89 11.08 -11.77
C GLU A 74 -10.89 11.79 -12.69
N ASP A 75 -11.70 11.04 -13.45
CA ASP A 75 -12.76 11.63 -14.28
C ASP A 75 -13.88 12.27 -13.44
N ASP A 76 -14.06 11.83 -12.19
CA ASP A 76 -15.12 12.30 -11.29
C ASP A 76 -14.59 13.31 -10.23
N LEU A 77 -13.27 13.38 -10.01
CA LEU A 77 -12.64 14.14 -8.92
C LEU A 77 -11.26 14.69 -9.31
N ASP A 78 -10.90 15.87 -8.78
CA ASP A 78 -9.57 16.46 -8.97
C ASP A 78 -8.44 15.55 -8.46
N TYR A 79 -7.26 15.64 -9.08
CA TYR A 79 -6.04 14.88 -8.73
C TYR A 79 -5.74 14.83 -7.22
N ALA A 80 -6.01 15.92 -6.49
CA ALA A 80 -5.82 15.98 -5.04
C ALA A 80 -6.66 14.94 -4.27
N ALA A 81 -7.90 14.70 -4.69
CA ALA A 81 -8.78 13.72 -4.05
C ALA A 81 -8.27 12.28 -4.25
N VAL A 82 -7.65 12.01 -5.39
CA VAL A 82 -7.09 10.70 -5.73
C VAL A 82 -5.85 10.40 -4.88
N VAL A 83 -4.98 11.40 -4.71
CA VAL A 83 -3.82 11.31 -3.81
C VAL A 83 -4.27 11.15 -2.35
N GLU A 84 -5.30 11.90 -1.92
CA GLU A 84 -5.86 11.77 -0.58
C GLU A 84 -6.46 10.37 -0.33
N ALA A 85 -7.17 9.81 -1.32
CA ALA A 85 -7.70 8.46 -1.22
C ALA A 85 -6.58 7.40 -1.07
N GLY A 86 -5.49 7.55 -1.83
CA GLY A 86 -4.30 6.70 -1.67
C GLY A 86 -3.65 6.84 -0.28
N ALA A 87 -3.53 8.07 0.22
CA ALA A 87 -2.99 8.33 1.56
C ALA A 87 -3.87 7.75 2.67
N ASN A 88 -5.20 7.78 2.52
CA ASN A 88 -6.13 7.15 3.44
C ASN A 88 -6.00 5.63 3.45
N PHE A 89 -5.76 5.00 2.29
CA PHE A 89 -5.44 3.58 2.22
C PHE A 89 -4.15 3.24 2.98
N LEU A 90 -3.07 4.01 2.78
CA LEU A 90 -1.81 3.81 3.51
C LEU A 90 -1.95 4.03 5.01
N ARG A 91 -2.81 4.96 5.42
CA ARG A 91 -3.12 5.13 6.85
C ARG A 91 -3.72 3.86 7.44
N ALA A 92 -4.66 3.22 6.74
CA ALA A 92 -5.21 1.94 7.15
C ALA A 92 -4.13 0.85 7.19
N CYS A 93 -3.21 0.81 6.22
CA CYS A 93 -2.05 -0.07 6.27
C CYS A 93 -1.26 0.10 7.59
N ILE A 94 -0.94 1.34 7.97
CA ILE A 94 -0.20 1.66 9.21
C ILE A 94 -1.00 1.26 10.46
N ASP A 95 -2.29 1.58 10.50
CA ASP A 95 -3.18 1.20 11.62
C ASP A 95 -3.27 -0.33 11.79
N HIS A 96 -2.97 -1.09 10.73
CA HIS A 96 -2.92 -2.56 10.73
C HIS A 96 -1.49 -3.13 10.75
N GLY A 97 -0.48 -2.34 11.09
CA GLY A 97 0.86 -2.85 11.39
C GLY A 97 1.81 -2.92 10.19
N TRP A 98 1.44 -2.36 9.03
CA TRP A 98 2.40 -2.10 7.96
C TRP A 98 3.31 -0.92 8.34
N ALA A 99 4.60 -1.07 8.08
CA ALA A 99 5.58 0.01 8.21
C ALA A 99 6.18 0.30 6.82
N PRO A 100 6.17 1.55 6.35
CA PRO A 100 6.85 1.90 5.11
C PRO A 100 8.34 1.57 5.22
N ALA A 101 8.92 1.05 4.14
CA ALA A 101 10.37 0.92 4.04
C ALA A 101 10.99 2.32 4.19
N GLU A 102 11.80 2.54 5.23
CA GLU A 102 12.51 3.81 5.40
C GLU A 102 13.40 4.04 4.17
N GLY A 103 13.19 5.17 3.49
CA GLY A 103 13.92 5.58 2.28
C GLY A 103 15.39 5.90 2.51
#